data_AF-A0A9P6EWK1-F1
#
_entry.id   AF-A0A9P6EWK1-F1
#
_cell.length_a   1.000
_cell.length_b   1.000
_cell.length_c   1.000
_cell.angle_alpha   90.00
_cell.angle_beta   90.00
_cell.angle_gamma   90.00
#
_symmetry.space_group_name_H-M   'P 1'
#
loop_
_entity.id
_entity.type
_entity.pdbx_description
1 polymer ?
#
loop_
_entity_poly.entity_id
_entity_poly.type
_entity_poly.pdbx_seq_one_letter_code
_entity_poly.pdbx_strand_id
1 'polypeptide(L)'
;MPLLASIHGTKLYEFFEKNYRELGPVWSISLPFIGRMVQGDSPELVEHVLKHNFLAYEKGPILKGVLFDLFGEGEYRHLGRDTTAQALSWMFYLLNRDGTDPSIKQTLVQEVDDVLEGELPSVNEALRIFPVVPRNLKLCVQDDVLPDGTKIYAGEWFTWSPYVMGRSEKIWGPDVLEYKPSRWLQGEKFSQGKFNSFHAGPRVCLGMNFAMLEALTLIGLILQKFDLTLVDSAKLPPYGVSVTFPMLEGLPMKVTRRRAAVGL
;
A
#
# COMPACT_ATOMS: atom_id res chain seq x y z
N MET A 1 -28.30 11.61 -0.75
CA MET A 1 -27.69 12.30 -1.91
C MET A 1 -26.61 13.37 -1.62
N PRO A 2 -26.13 13.67 -0.39
CA PRO A 2 -24.96 14.56 -0.21
C PRO A 2 -23.60 13.85 0.00
N LEU A 3 -23.56 12.53 0.21
CA LEU A 3 -22.34 11.81 0.61
C LEU A 3 -21.24 11.71 -0.46
N LEU A 4 -21.60 11.68 -1.74
CA LEU A 4 -20.63 11.53 -2.85
C LEU A 4 -20.16 12.87 -3.43
N ALA A 5 -20.99 13.92 -3.35
CA ALA A 5 -20.68 15.23 -3.89
C ALA A 5 -19.60 16.00 -3.09
N SER A 6 -19.27 15.56 -1.87
CA SER A 6 -18.20 16.16 -1.05
C SER A 6 -16.83 15.51 -1.25
N ILE A 7 -16.74 14.43 -2.02
CA ILE A 7 -15.48 13.71 -2.28
C ILE A 7 -14.69 14.47 -3.35
N HIS A 8 -14.02 15.55 -2.93
CA HIS A 8 -12.96 16.16 -3.74
C HIS A 8 -11.79 15.17 -3.84
N GLY A 9 -11.10 15.14 -4.98
CA GLY A 9 -10.11 14.11 -5.36
C GLY A 9 -8.88 13.93 -4.46
N THR A 10 -8.76 14.64 -3.35
CA THR A 10 -7.75 14.40 -2.29
C THR A 10 -8.35 13.72 -1.05
N LYS A 11 -9.68 13.67 -0.92
CA LYS A 11 -10.40 13.23 0.29
C LYS A 11 -11.01 11.84 0.20
N LEU A 12 -10.79 11.10 -0.90
CA LEU A 12 -11.35 9.77 -1.06
C LEU A 12 -10.86 8.82 0.05
N TYR A 13 -9.57 8.79 0.33
CA TYR A 13 -9.02 7.90 1.35
C TYR A 13 -9.39 8.36 2.76
N GLU A 14 -9.43 9.68 3.00
CA GLU A 14 -9.95 10.26 4.24
C GLU A 14 -11.42 9.88 4.49
N PHE A 15 -12.24 9.82 3.45
CA PHE A 15 -13.62 9.36 3.54
C PHE A 15 -13.70 7.92 4.05
N PHE A 16 -12.88 7.02 3.51
CA PHE A 16 -12.88 5.62 3.96
C PHE A 16 -12.33 5.45 5.36
N GLU A 17 -11.29 6.19 5.71
CA GLU A 17 -10.75 6.21 7.07
C GLU A 17 -11.78 6.73 8.08
N LYS A 18 -12.51 7.80 7.74
CA LYS A 18 -13.61 8.32 8.55
C LYS A 18 -14.71 7.27 8.75
N ASN A 19 -15.17 6.64 7.68
CA ASN A 19 -16.20 5.60 7.79
C ASN A 19 -15.72 4.39 8.60
N TYR A 20 -14.45 3.99 8.48
CA TYR A 20 -13.88 2.93 9.30
C TYR A 20 -13.95 3.26 10.80
N ARG A 21 -13.69 4.53 11.17
CA ARG A 21 -13.77 5.00 12.56
C ARG A 21 -15.21 5.08 13.06
N GLU A 22 -16.14 5.55 12.23
CA GLU A 22 -17.54 5.77 12.62
C GLU A 22 -18.41 4.51 12.58
N LEU A 23 -18.26 3.69 11.53
CA LEU A 23 -19.09 2.51 11.26
C LEU A 23 -18.40 1.20 11.62
N GLY A 24 -17.08 1.22 11.84
CA GLY A 24 -16.28 0.04 12.13
C GLY A 24 -15.66 -0.61 10.87
N PRO A 25 -15.07 -1.81 11.03
CA PRO A 25 -14.30 -2.46 9.97
C PRO A 25 -15.16 -2.98 8.81
N VAL A 26 -16.47 -3.12 9.01
CA VAL A 26 -17.38 -3.67 8.02
C VAL A 26 -18.60 -2.79 7.89
N TRP A 27 -18.87 -2.34 6.67
CA TRP A 27 -20.03 -1.52 6.34
C TRP A 27 -20.36 -1.66 4.86
N SER A 28 -21.54 -1.19 4.45
CA SER A 28 -21.91 -1.24 3.03
C SER A 28 -22.51 0.07 2.56
N ILE A 29 -22.30 0.35 1.27
CA ILE A 29 -22.90 1.48 0.57
C ILE A 29 -23.53 0.99 -0.72
N SER A 30 -24.77 1.40 -0.98
CA SER A 30 -25.46 1.11 -2.23
C SER A 30 -25.32 2.30 -3.16
N LEU A 31 -24.66 2.09 -4.29
CA LEU A 31 -24.46 3.10 -5.32
C LEU A 31 -25.45 2.87 -6.47
N PRO A 32 -26.11 3.92 -6.98
CA PRO A 32 -26.92 3.81 -8.19
C PRO A 32 -26.10 3.19 -9.33
N PHE A 33 -26.69 2.25 -10.06
CA PHE A 33 -26.10 1.55 -11.22
C PHE A 33 -24.91 0.60 -10.96
N ILE A 34 -24.21 0.73 -9.83
CA ILE A 34 -23.09 -0.16 -9.45
C ILE A 34 -23.55 -1.27 -8.49
N GLY A 35 -24.60 -1.04 -7.71
CA GLY A 35 -25.12 -1.99 -6.73
C GLY A 35 -24.55 -1.80 -5.32
N ARG A 36 -24.71 -2.81 -4.47
CA ARG A 36 -24.18 -2.79 -3.10
C ARG A 36 -22.69 -3.09 -3.10
N MET A 37 -21.93 -2.23 -2.42
CA MET A 37 -20.50 -2.42 -2.12
C MET A 37 -20.36 -2.69 -0.63
N VAL A 38 -19.83 -3.86 -0.28
CA VAL A 38 -19.49 -4.26 1.08
C VAL A 38 -18.02 -3.95 1.31
N GLN A 39 -17.72 -3.00 2.18
CA GLN A 39 -16.37 -2.68 2.64
C GLN A 39 -16.02 -3.62 3.80
N GLY A 40 -14.88 -4.32 3.72
CA GLY A 40 -14.36 -5.20 4.77
C GLY A 40 -12.87 -4.98 5.02
N ASP A 41 -12.55 -4.11 5.98
CA ASP A 41 -11.18 -3.70 6.34
C ASP A 41 -10.64 -4.47 7.56
N SER A 42 -10.82 -5.79 7.57
CA SER A 42 -10.21 -6.67 8.58
C SER A 42 -9.34 -7.76 7.94
N PRO A 43 -8.25 -8.18 8.62
CA PRO A 43 -7.36 -9.21 8.09
C PRO A 43 -8.08 -10.52 7.73
N GLU A 44 -9.04 -10.94 8.56
CA GLU A 44 -9.76 -12.21 8.41
C GLU A 44 -10.66 -12.20 7.17
N LEU A 45 -11.35 -11.09 6.92
CA LEU A 45 -12.22 -10.94 5.75
C LEU A 45 -11.41 -10.88 4.46
N VAL A 46 -10.30 -10.13 4.46
CA VAL A 46 -9.39 -10.05 3.32
C VAL A 46 -8.80 -11.43 3.02
N GLU A 47 -8.39 -12.17 4.04
CA GLU A 47 -7.81 -13.51 3.87
C GLU A 47 -8.85 -14.51 3.35
N HIS A 48 -10.09 -14.44 3.83
CA HIS A 48 -11.22 -15.21 3.30
C HIS A 48 -11.42 -14.98 1.80
N VAL A 49 -11.54 -13.72 1.39
CA VAL A 49 -11.79 -13.33 -0.01
C VAL A 49 -10.61 -13.66 -0.93
N LEU A 50 -9.38 -13.51 -0.45
CA LEU A 50 -8.18 -13.70 -1.28
C LEU A 50 -7.66 -15.14 -1.30
N LYS A 51 -7.92 -15.94 -0.25
CA LYS A 51 -7.41 -17.31 -0.13
C LYS A 51 -8.51 -18.35 -0.08
N HIS A 52 -9.41 -18.25 0.89
CA HIS A 52 -10.31 -19.35 1.25
C HIS A 52 -11.47 -19.52 0.26
N ASN A 53 -12.12 -18.42 -0.13
CA ASN A 53 -13.21 -18.44 -1.09
C ASN A 53 -12.87 -17.65 -2.37
N PHE A 54 -11.61 -17.69 -2.78
CA PHE A 54 -11.08 -16.92 -3.93
C PHE A 54 -11.92 -17.05 -5.22
N LEU A 55 -12.48 -18.24 -5.50
CA LEU A 55 -13.24 -18.51 -6.72
C LEU A 55 -14.59 -17.76 -6.77
N ALA A 56 -15.17 -17.41 -5.62
CA ALA A 56 -16.38 -16.60 -5.56
C ALA A 56 -16.11 -15.12 -5.84
N TYR A 57 -14.85 -14.69 -5.95
CA TYR A 57 -14.46 -13.28 -6.02
C TYR A 57 -13.57 -12.96 -7.23
N GLU A 58 -14.22 -12.49 -8.30
CA GLU A 58 -13.55 -12.11 -9.54
C GLU A 58 -13.17 -10.63 -9.60
N LYS A 59 -12.28 -10.29 -10.54
CA LYS A 59 -12.17 -8.88 -10.97
C LYS A 59 -13.38 -8.59 -11.85
N GLY A 60 -14.29 -7.71 -11.40
CA GLY A 60 -15.48 -7.38 -12.17
C GLY A 60 -15.16 -6.64 -13.48
N PRO A 61 -16.15 -6.48 -14.38
CA PRO A 61 -15.96 -5.95 -15.72
C PRO A 61 -15.43 -4.51 -15.73
N ILE A 62 -15.82 -3.68 -14.76
CA ILE A 62 -15.31 -2.31 -14.59
C ILE A 62 -13.80 -2.32 -14.32
N LEU A 63 -13.34 -3.16 -13.38
CA LEU A 63 -11.91 -3.26 -13.08
C LEU A 63 -11.15 -3.88 -14.23
N LYS A 64 -11.72 -4.88 -14.92
CA LYS A 64 -11.12 -5.46 -16.11
C LYS A 64 -10.97 -4.39 -17.21
N GLY A 65 -11.99 -3.56 -17.44
CA GLY A 65 -11.94 -2.45 -18.39
C GLY A 65 -10.94 -1.36 -18.02
N VAL A 66 -10.95 -0.85 -16.78
CA VAL A 66 -9.98 0.16 -16.32
C VAL A 66 -8.55 -0.37 -16.36
N LEU A 67 -8.33 -1.62 -15.93
CA LEU A 67 -7.00 -2.23 -16.03
C LEU A 67 -6.60 -2.47 -17.51
N PHE A 68 -7.56 -2.80 -18.38
CA PHE A 68 -7.30 -2.97 -19.80
C PHE A 68 -6.93 -1.64 -20.48
N ASP A 69 -7.66 -0.56 -20.18
CA ASP A 69 -7.37 0.79 -20.71
C ASP A 69 -6.06 1.36 -20.15
N LEU A 70 -5.72 1.04 -18.88
CA LEU A 70 -4.51 1.55 -18.23
C LEU A 70 -3.25 0.77 -18.62
N PHE A 71 -3.37 -0.51 -18.99
CA PHE A 71 -2.22 -1.40 -19.21
C PHE A 71 -2.12 -2.00 -20.62
N GLY A 72 -3.13 -1.83 -21.47
CA GLY A 72 -3.14 -2.26 -22.87
C GLY A 72 -3.05 -3.78 -23.09
N GLU A 73 -3.23 -4.22 -24.32
CA GLU A 73 -2.94 -5.60 -24.74
C GLU A 73 -1.41 -5.81 -24.81
N GLY A 74 -0.77 -6.10 -23.67
CA GLY A 74 0.46 -6.87 -23.71
C GLY A 74 1.77 -6.25 -23.21
N GLU A 75 1.79 -5.38 -22.20
CA GLU A 75 3.07 -5.07 -21.54
C GLU A 75 3.01 -5.13 -20.00
N TYR A 76 3.44 -6.28 -19.46
CA TYR A 76 3.81 -6.47 -18.05
C TYR A 76 4.83 -5.42 -17.52
N ARG A 77 5.52 -4.72 -18.43
CA ARG A 77 6.57 -3.73 -18.15
C ARG A 77 6.07 -2.49 -17.40
N HIS A 78 4.81 -2.08 -17.62
CA HIS A 78 4.24 -0.89 -16.97
C HIS A 78 3.75 -1.16 -15.54
N LEU A 79 3.35 -2.39 -15.23
CA LEU A 79 2.83 -2.77 -13.91
C LEU A 79 3.88 -2.67 -12.80
N GLY A 80 5.16 -2.93 -13.10
CA GLY A 80 6.26 -2.82 -12.13
C GLY A 80 6.87 -1.43 -12.02
N ARG A 81 7.01 -0.72 -13.15
CA ARG A 81 7.76 0.55 -13.20
C ARG A 81 7.18 1.62 -12.28
N ASP A 82 5.87 1.87 -12.38
CA ASP A 82 5.24 2.96 -11.62
C ASP A 82 4.98 2.55 -10.17
N THR A 83 4.83 1.25 -9.90
CA THR A 83 4.56 0.75 -8.55
C THR A 83 5.81 0.74 -7.68
N THR A 84 6.94 0.22 -8.17
CA THR A 84 8.22 0.28 -7.44
C THR A 84 8.67 1.72 -7.22
N ALA A 85 8.55 2.59 -8.24
CA ALA A 85 8.94 4.00 -8.12
C ALA A 85 8.12 4.74 -7.06
N GLN A 86 6.81 4.52 -6.99
CA GLN A 86 5.96 5.11 -5.96
C GLN A 86 6.28 4.57 -4.56
N ALA A 87 6.51 3.27 -4.42
CA ALA A 87 6.91 2.67 -3.15
C ALA A 87 8.21 3.30 -2.61
N LEU A 88 9.22 3.44 -3.46
CA LEU A 88 10.49 4.07 -3.09
C LEU A 88 10.33 5.56 -2.77
N SER A 89 9.50 6.28 -3.53
CA SER A 89 9.23 7.70 -3.26
C SER A 89 8.62 7.90 -1.88
N TRP A 90 7.59 7.12 -1.52
CA TRP A 90 6.99 7.17 -0.18
C TRP A 90 7.97 6.73 0.92
N MET A 91 8.81 5.74 0.65
CA MET A 91 9.86 5.31 1.58
C MET A 91 10.86 6.45 1.84
N PHE A 92 11.40 7.09 0.79
CA PHE A 92 12.34 8.20 0.95
C PHE A 92 11.70 9.42 1.62
N TYR A 93 10.42 9.69 1.37
CA TYR A 93 9.67 10.68 2.12
C TYR A 93 9.61 10.32 3.62
N LEU A 94 9.17 9.12 3.96
CA LEU A 94 9.06 8.65 5.35
C LEU A 94 10.41 8.66 6.08
N LEU A 95 11.50 8.29 5.40
CA LEU A 95 12.85 8.31 5.96
C LEU A 95 13.38 9.71 6.30
N ASN A 96 12.87 10.75 5.64
CA ASN A 96 13.44 12.10 5.73
C ASN A 96 12.46 13.17 6.23
N ARG A 97 11.20 12.82 6.52
CA ARG A 97 10.21 13.74 7.08
C ARG A 97 10.50 14.05 8.55
N ASP A 98 9.97 15.16 9.02
CA ASP A 98 10.00 15.51 10.44
C ASP A 98 9.23 14.46 11.27
N GLY A 99 9.77 14.16 12.46
CA GLY A 99 9.20 13.18 13.38
C GLY A 99 9.59 11.72 13.11
N THR A 100 10.30 11.42 12.03
CA THR A 100 10.95 10.11 11.86
C THR A 100 12.25 10.07 12.65
N ASP A 101 12.48 9.00 13.41
CA ASP A 101 13.73 8.79 14.14
C ASP A 101 14.92 8.71 13.16
N PRO A 102 15.90 9.63 13.25
CA PRO A 102 17.08 9.64 12.38
C PRO A 102 17.89 8.32 12.42
N SER A 103 17.82 7.58 13.54
CA SER A 103 18.48 6.29 13.69
C SER A 103 18.04 5.26 12.64
N ILE A 104 16.81 5.37 12.13
CA ILE A 104 16.27 4.47 11.10
C ILE A 104 17.02 4.65 9.79
N LYS A 105 17.19 5.90 9.34
CA LYS A 105 17.96 6.20 8.14
C LYS A 105 19.43 5.81 8.31
N GLN A 106 20.00 6.06 9.49
CA GLN A 106 21.39 5.67 9.78
C GLN A 106 21.57 4.14 9.72
N THR A 107 20.66 3.38 10.32
CA THR A 107 20.67 1.92 10.30
C THR A 107 20.58 1.39 8.87
N LEU A 108 19.65 1.92 8.06
CA LEU A 108 19.52 1.52 6.65
C LEU A 108 20.78 1.87 5.84
N VAL A 109 21.39 3.03 6.08
CA VAL A 109 22.64 3.42 5.41
C VAL A 109 23.80 2.51 5.83
N GLN A 110 23.89 2.14 7.10
CA GLN A 110 24.89 1.17 7.58
C GLN A 110 24.71 -0.20 6.94
N GLU A 111 23.48 -0.70 6.88
CA GLU A 111 23.14 -1.96 6.22
C GLU A 111 23.50 -1.94 4.72
N VAL A 112 23.29 -0.80 4.06
CA VAL A 112 23.70 -0.57 2.66
C VAL A 112 25.21 -0.54 2.47
N ASP A 113 25.95 0.03 3.43
CA ASP A 113 27.41 0.13 3.39
C ASP A 113 28.07 -1.22 3.68
N ASP A 114 27.45 -2.04 4.53
CA ASP A 114 27.85 -3.42 4.81
C ASP A 114 27.39 -4.36 3.67
N VAL A 115 26.31 -5.11 3.88
CA VAL A 115 25.61 -5.92 2.87
C VAL A 115 24.13 -5.91 3.20
N LEU A 116 23.31 -5.40 2.28
CA LEU A 116 21.86 -5.49 2.35
C LEU A 116 21.40 -6.96 2.20
N GLU A 117 20.98 -7.57 3.30
CA GLU A 117 20.54 -8.96 3.34
C GLU A 117 19.05 -9.10 3.02
N GLY A 118 18.69 -9.10 1.73
CA GLY A 118 17.48 -9.71 1.15
C GLY A 118 16.08 -9.17 1.56
N GLU A 119 15.87 -8.78 2.81
CA GLU A 119 14.64 -8.18 3.32
C GLU A 119 14.77 -6.65 3.33
N LEU A 120 13.66 -5.95 3.05
CA LEU A 120 13.59 -4.49 3.11
C LEU A 120 12.51 -4.07 4.11
N PRO A 121 12.77 -4.16 5.43
CA PRO A 121 11.86 -3.68 6.46
C PRO A 121 11.39 -2.25 6.20
N SER A 122 12.30 -1.40 5.72
CA SER A 122 12.02 0.01 5.38
C SER A 122 11.00 0.16 4.27
N VAL A 123 11.06 -0.69 3.23
CA VAL A 123 10.07 -0.68 2.13
C VAL A 123 8.74 -1.27 2.59
N ASN A 124 8.75 -2.37 3.34
CA ASN A 124 7.53 -2.98 3.84
C ASN A 124 6.75 -2.02 4.75
N GLU A 125 7.45 -1.32 5.65
CA GLU A 125 6.84 -0.31 6.52
C GLU A 125 6.30 0.88 5.70
N ALA A 126 7.02 1.29 4.66
CA ALA A 126 6.56 2.34 3.76
C ALA A 126 5.29 1.91 3.02
N LEU A 127 5.21 0.66 2.54
CA LEU A 127 4.04 0.09 1.88
C LEU A 127 2.86 -0.11 2.84
N ARG A 128 3.11 -0.35 4.14
CA ARG A 128 2.04 -0.40 5.15
C ARG A 128 1.41 0.97 5.33
N ILE A 129 2.23 2.01 5.48
CA ILE A 129 1.73 3.37 5.64
C ILE A 129 1.19 3.87 4.30
N PHE A 130 1.98 3.95 3.25
CA PHE A 130 1.55 4.43 1.93
C PHE A 130 1.55 3.29 0.91
N PRO A 131 0.50 2.43 0.91
CA PRO A 131 0.40 1.35 -0.06
C PRO A 131 0.22 1.94 -1.47
N VAL A 132 0.97 1.37 -2.41
CA VAL A 132 0.89 1.77 -3.82
C VAL A 132 -0.49 1.54 -4.40
N VAL A 133 -1.17 0.46 -3.99
CA VAL A 133 -2.59 0.20 -4.31
C VAL A 133 -3.42 0.40 -3.04
N PRO A 134 -3.99 1.58 -2.82
CA PRO A 134 -4.61 1.96 -1.55
C PRO A 134 -6.00 1.37 -1.34
N ARG A 135 -6.60 0.81 -2.40
CA ARG A 135 -7.93 0.20 -2.40
C ARG A 135 -8.01 -0.92 -3.42
N ASN A 136 -8.70 -1.99 -3.05
CA ASN A 136 -8.98 -3.12 -3.91
C ASN A 136 -10.48 -3.42 -3.94
N LEU A 137 -10.90 -4.06 -5.01
CA LEU A 137 -12.30 -4.40 -5.26
C LEU A 137 -12.44 -5.71 -6.03
N LYS A 138 -13.46 -6.47 -5.64
CA LYS A 138 -13.80 -7.79 -6.18
C LYS A 138 -15.31 -7.88 -6.39
N LEU A 139 -15.71 -8.46 -7.51
CA LEU A 139 -17.11 -8.80 -7.77
C LEU A 139 -17.37 -10.19 -7.20
N CYS A 140 -18.37 -10.28 -6.35
CA CYS A 140 -18.91 -11.54 -5.85
C CYS A 140 -19.70 -12.21 -6.99
N VAL A 141 -19.30 -13.39 -7.44
CA VAL A 141 -20.00 -14.15 -8.50
C VAL A 141 -20.89 -15.25 -7.97
N GLN A 142 -20.77 -15.57 -6.68
CA GLN A 142 -21.56 -16.57 -5.97
C GLN A 142 -21.86 -16.06 -4.56
N ASP A 143 -23.07 -16.28 -4.07
CA ASP A 143 -23.46 -15.91 -2.70
C ASP A 143 -22.47 -16.48 -1.66
N ASP A 144 -22.13 -15.64 -0.68
CA ASP A 144 -21.19 -15.99 0.38
C ASP A 144 -21.58 -15.35 1.71
N VAL A 145 -21.08 -15.95 2.79
CA VAL A 145 -21.17 -15.43 4.15
C VAL A 145 -19.75 -15.22 4.65
N LEU A 146 -19.40 -13.96 4.84
CA LEU A 146 -18.11 -13.57 5.37
C LEU A 146 -17.90 -14.10 6.80
N PRO A 147 -16.64 -14.28 7.26
CA PRO A 147 -16.33 -14.76 8.61
C PRO A 147 -17.01 -14.04 9.79
N ASP A 148 -17.39 -12.78 9.62
CA ASP A 148 -18.11 -11.97 10.60
C ASP A 148 -19.65 -12.16 10.56
N GLY A 149 -20.15 -13.00 9.65
CA GLY A 149 -21.57 -13.25 9.39
C GLY A 149 -22.19 -12.31 8.35
N THR A 150 -21.43 -11.36 7.80
CA THR A 150 -21.94 -10.45 6.77
C THR A 150 -22.23 -11.22 5.47
N LYS A 151 -23.48 -11.15 5.02
CA LYS A 151 -23.90 -11.78 3.75
C LYS A 151 -23.54 -10.89 2.57
N ILE A 152 -22.91 -11.47 1.55
CA ILE A 152 -22.66 -10.84 0.26
C ILE A 152 -23.19 -11.73 -0.86
N TYR A 153 -23.98 -11.15 -1.76
CA TYR A 153 -24.70 -11.89 -2.79
C TYR A 153 -24.00 -11.77 -4.15
N ALA A 154 -24.28 -12.71 -5.04
CA ALA A 154 -23.81 -12.65 -6.42
C ALA A 154 -24.23 -11.33 -7.09
N GLY A 155 -23.29 -10.69 -7.77
CA GLY A 155 -23.45 -9.38 -8.41
C GLY A 155 -23.04 -8.19 -7.53
N GLU A 156 -22.75 -8.41 -6.25
CA GLU A 156 -22.30 -7.36 -5.33
C GLU A 156 -20.78 -7.24 -5.27
N TRP A 157 -20.29 -6.11 -4.79
CA TRP A 157 -18.86 -5.85 -4.70
C TRP A 157 -18.35 -6.00 -3.28
N PHE A 158 -17.25 -6.72 -3.11
CA PHE A 158 -16.43 -6.69 -1.91
C PHE A 158 -15.26 -5.74 -2.11
N THR A 159 -15.04 -4.80 -1.19
CA THR A 159 -13.94 -3.84 -1.24
C THR A 159 -13.19 -3.78 0.07
N TRP A 160 -11.89 -3.54 0.01
CA TRP A 160 -11.06 -3.30 1.19
C TRP A 160 -9.97 -2.28 0.85
N SER A 161 -9.43 -1.64 1.87
CA SER A 161 -8.44 -0.58 1.75
C SER A 161 -7.19 -0.90 2.54
N PRO A 162 -6.11 -1.36 1.87
CA PRO A 162 -4.78 -1.45 2.49
C PRO A 162 -4.36 -0.14 3.18
N TYR A 163 -4.77 1.02 2.64
CA TYR A 163 -4.47 2.33 3.24
C TYR A 163 -5.09 2.49 4.64
N VAL A 164 -6.36 2.10 4.80
CA VAL A 164 -7.08 2.16 6.09
C VAL A 164 -6.56 1.07 7.02
N MET A 165 -6.44 -0.17 6.53
CA MET A 165 -5.95 -1.30 7.32
C MET A 165 -4.53 -1.07 7.85
N GLY A 166 -3.65 -0.52 7.01
CA GLY A 166 -2.29 -0.13 7.36
C GLY A 166 -2.22 0.95 8.44
N ARG A 167 -3.26 1.78 8.59
CA ARG A 167 -3.39 2.85 9.60
C ARG A 167 -4.27 2.50 10.79
N SER A 168 -4.74 1.26 10.88
CA SER A 168 -5.65 0.87 11.93
C SER A 168 -4.91 0.54 13.23
N GLU A 169 -5.16 1.31 14.29
CA GLU A 169 -4.64 1.01 15.63
C GLU A 169 -5.12 -0.36 16.14
N LYS A 170 -6.32 -0.81 15.73
CA LYS A 170 -6.82 -2.15 16.06
C LYS A 170 -5.97 -3.28 15.47
N ILE A 171 -5.33 -3.04 14.32
CA ILE A 171 -4.53 -4.06 13.60
C ILE A 171 -3.04 -3.95 13.98
N TRP A 172 -2.53 -2.73 14.13
CA TRP A 172 -1.10 -2.45 14.25
C TRP A 172 -0.67 -1.88 15.61
N GLY A 173 -1.61 -1.52 16.49
CA GLY A 173 -1.33 -0.89 17.78
C GLY A 173 -1.30 0.65 17.72
N PRO A 174 -1.07 1.31 18.86
CA PRO A 174 -1.18 2.77 18.98
C PRO A 174 -0.09 3.54 18.21
N ASP A 175 1.04 2.91 17.91
CA ASP A 175 2.17 3.53 17.19
C ASP A 175 2.04 3.40 15.66
N VAL A 176 0.82 3.19 15.15
CA VAL A 176 0.55 2.88 13.73
C VAL A 176 0.99 3.97 12.74
N LEU A 177 1.02 5.23 13.15
CA LEU A 177 1.44 6.34 12.28
C LEU A 177 2.96 6.59 12.31
N GLU A 178 3.66 5.95 13.25
CA GLU A 178 5.12 5.99 13.32
C GLU A 178 5.72 5.10 12.23
N TYR A 179 6.75 5.63 11.56
CA TYR A 179 7.52 4.86 10.61
C TYR A 179 8.54 4.01 11.38
N LYS A 180 8.27 2.71 11.56
CA LYS A 180 9.09 1.83 12.40
C LYS A 180 9.40 0.52 11.67
N PRO A 181 10.45 0.50 10.83
CA PRO A 181 10.87 -0.71 10.10
C PRO A 181 11.20 -1.90 11.00
N SER A 182 11.59 -1.69 12.25
CA SER A 182 11.89 -2.78 13.19
C SER A 182 10.69 -3.70 13.49
N ARG A 183 9.44 -3.29 13.19
CA ARG A 183 8.25 -4.16 13.27
C ARG A 183 8.36 -5.43 12.42
N TRP A 184 9.10 -5.35 11.32
CA TRP A 184 9.23 -6.45 10.36
C TRP A 184 10.34 -7.42 10.72
N LEU A 185 11.18 -7.07 11.69
CA LEU A 185 12.32 -7.87 12.16
C LEU A 185 11.97 -8.75 13.37
N GLN A 186 10.79 -8.55 13.97
CA GLN A 186 10.39 -9.21 15.21
C GLN A 186 9.33 -10.29 14.95
N GLY A 187 9.57 -11.50 15.45
CA GLY A 187 8.56 -12.56 15.54
C GLY A 187 8.22 -13.25 14.21
N GLU A 188 6.98 -13.75 14.13
CA GLU A 188 6.47 -14.41 12.93
C GLU A 188 6.06 -13.40 11.85
N LYS A 189 6.21 -13.79 10.57
CA LYS A 189 5.80 -12.96 9.45
C LYS A 189 4.30 -12.67 9.52
N PHE A 190 3.92 -11.42 9.30
CA PHE A 190 2.51 -11.03 9.28
C PHE A 190 1.72 -11.83 8.23
N SER A 191 0.46 -12.15 8.54
CA SER A 191 -0.42 -12.80 7.56
C SER A 191 -0.64 -11.89 6.35
N GLN A 192 -0.87 -12.49 5.19
CA GLN A 192 -1.17 -11.75 3.97
C GLN A 192 -2.52 -11.02 4.03
N GLY A 193 -3.41 -11.37 4.97
CA GLY A 193 -4.60 -10.60 5.28
C GLY A 193 -4.27 -9.29 6.02
N LYS A 194 -3.31 -9.35 6.95
CA LYS A 194 -2.84 -8.19 7.73
C LYS A 194 -1.99 -7.24 6.90
N PHE A 195 -1.07 -7.78 6.10
CA PHE A 195 -0.25 -7.03 5.15
C PHE A 195 -0.48 -7.55 3.72
N ASN A 196 -1.36 -6.87 3.00
CA ASN A 196 -1.89 -7.28 1.70
C ASN A 196 -1.40 -6.43 0.52
N SER A 197 -0.28 -5.70 0.67
CA SER A 197 0.30 -4.85 -0.38
C SER A 197 0.68 -5.61 -1.65
N PHE A 198 1.01 -6.91 -1.51
CA PHE A 198 1.26 -7.82 -2.62
C PHE A 198 0.12 -8.82 -2.86
N HIS A 199 -1.08 -8.55 -2.36
CA HIS A 199 -2.21 -9.48 -2.32
C HIS A 199 -1.90 -10.79 -1.55
N ALA A 200 -2.79 -11.78 -1.67
CA ALA A 200 -2.69 -13.07 -1.02
C ALA A 200 -3.23 -14.18 -1.95
N GLY A 201 -2.89 -15.44 -1.61
CA GLY A 201 -3.49 -16.61 -2.25
C GLY A 201 -3.10 -16.83 -3.71
N PRO A 202 -3.98 -17.46 -4.53
CA PRO A 202 -3.68 -17.84 -5.93
C PRO A 202 -3.34 -16.67 -6.87
N ARG A 203 -3.62 -15.43 -6.46
CA ARG A 203 -3.35 -14.20 -7.22
C ARG A 203 -2.45 -13.23 -6.47
N VAL A 204 -1.57 -13.77 -5.62
CA VAL A 204 -0.42 -13.03 -5.07
C VAL A 204 0.36 -12.37 -6.21
N CYS A 205 0.92 -11.20 -5.94
CA CYS A 205 1.64 -10.41 -6.93
C CYS A 205 2.80 -11.23 -7.53
N LEU A 206 2.66 -11.56 -8.82
CA LEU A 206 3.67 -12.30 -9.57
C LEU A 206 5.02 -11.55 -9.61
N GLY A 207 4.96 -10.21 -9.61
CA GLY A 207 6.14 -9.34 -9.63
C GLY A 207 6.75 -9.06 -8.26
N MET A 208 6.25 -9.64 -7.15
CA MET A 208 6.71 -9.31 -5.79
C MET A 208 8.23 -9.44 -5.62
N ASN A 209 8.80 -10.61 -5.95
CA ASN A 209 10.24 -10.84 -5.79
C ASN A 209 11.08 -9.92 -6.67
N PHE A 210 10.61 -9.64 -7.89
CA PHE A 210 11.29 -8.73 -8.81
C PHE A 210 11.25 -7.29 -8.29
N ALA A 211 10.08 -6.81 -7.84
CA ALA A 211 9.92 -5.45 -7.30
C ALA A 211 10.77 -5.24 -6.04
N MET A 212 10.86 -6.25 -5.16
CA MET A 212 11.72 -6.17 -3.98
C MET A 212 13.21 -6.17 -4.33
N LEU A 213 13.63 -6.96 -5.33
CA LEU A 213 15.01 -6.94 -5.82
C LEU A 213 15.37 -5.61 -6.50
N GLU A 214 14.46 -5.06 -7.30
CA GLU A 214 14.59 -3.74 -7.91
C GLU A 214 14.74 -2.65 -6.83
N ALA A 215 13.86 -2.67 -5.82
CA ALA A 215 13.94 -1.76 -4.68
C ALA A 215 15.28 -1.89 -3.94
N LEU A 216 15.72 -3.12 -3.63
CA LEU A 216 17.00 -3.39 -2.96
C LEU A 216 18.17 -2.75 -3.73
N THR A 217 18.20 -2.99 -5.03
CA THR A 217 19.26 -2.51 -5.92
C THR A 217 19.26 -0.98 -5.99
N LEU A 218 18.10 -0.35 -6.17
CA LEU A 218 17.99 1.10 -6.27
C LEU A 218 18.34 1.79 -4.94
N ILE A 219 17.86 1.25 -3.82
CA ILE A 219 18.19 1.77 -2.48
C ILE A 219 19.70 1.71 -2.25
N GLY A 220 20.33 0.57 -2.53
CA GLY A 220 21.78 0.41 -2.42
C GLY A 220 22.54 1.41 -3.29
N LEU A 221 22.22 1.49 -4.58
CA LEU A 221 22.90 2.40 -5.51
C LEU A 221 22.78 3.88 -5.14
N ILE A 222 21.62 4.28 -4.62
CA ILE A 222 21.35 5.67 -4.21
C ILE A 222 22.05 5.97 -2.89
N LEU A 223 21.80 5.17 -1.85
CA LEU A 223 22.29 5.45 -0.50
C LEU A 223 23.80 5.24 -0.36
N GLN A 224 24.44 4.39 -1.16
CA GLN A 224 25.91 4.30 -1.19
C GLN A 224 26.57 5.59 -1.67
N LYS A 225 25.93 6.32 -2.59
CA LYS A 225 26.55 7.45 -3.30
C LYS A 225 26.05 8.82 -2.85
N PHE A 226 24.84 8.89 -2.33
CA PHE A 226 24.15 10.15 -2.07
C PHE A 226 23.50 10.16 -0.70
N ASP A 227 23.62 11.30 -0.03
CA ASP A 227 22.76 11.65 1.09
C ASP A 227 21.61 12.51 0.57
N LEU A 228 20.39 12.07 0.89
CA LEU A 228 19.15 12.69 0.45
C LEU A 228 18.51 13.39 1.64
N THR A 229 18.07 14.64 1.46
CA THR A 229 17.27 15.37 2.46
C THR A 229 16.07 16.00 1.78
N LEU A 230 14.92 16.07 2.46
CA LEU A 230 13.74 16.72 1.89
C LEU A 230 13.99 18.23 1.75
N VAL A 231 13.46 18.83 0.67
CA VAL A 231 13.44 20.29 0.52
C VAL A 231 12.54 20.92 1.60
N ASP A 232 11.42 20.25 1.92
CA ASP A 232 10.49 20.61 2.98
C ASP A 232 10.11 19.31 3.72
N SER A 233 10.64 19.13 4.93
CA SER A 233 10.45 17.92 5.73
C SER A 233 9.15 17.92 6.55
N ALA A 234 8.50 19.08 6.72
CA ALA A 234 7.26 19.22 7.47
C ALA A 234 6.02 18.99 6.59
N LYS A 235 6.13 19.23 5.27
CA LYS A 235 5.00 19.10 4.33
C LYS A 235 4.75 17.64 3.95
N LEU A 236 3.49 17.20 4.08
CA LEU A 236 3.02 15.97 3.43
C LEU A 236 2.87 16.21 1.91
N PRO A 237 3.51 15.39 1.05
CA PRO A 237 3.34 15.51 -0.40
C PRO A 237 1.87 15.35 -0.79
N PRO A 238 1.32 16.23 -1.66
CA PRO A 238 -0.02 16.05 -2.17
C PRO A 238 -0.08 14.79 -3.02
N TYR A 239 -1.15 14.02 -2.87
CA TYR A 239 -1.36 12.77 -3.60
C TYR A 239 -2.66 12.82 -4.41
N GLY A 240 -2.67 12.06 -5.51
CA GLY A 240 -3.82 11.97 -6.40
C GLY A 240 -4.71 10.77 -6.10
N VAL A 241 -6.01 10.88 -6.44
CA VAL A 241 -6.86 9.70 -6.62
C VAL A 241 -6.54 9.08 -7.98
N SER A 242 -5.88 7.92 -7.94
CA SER A 242 -5.54 7.10 -9.10
C SER A 242 -5.68 5.62 -8.71
N VAL A 243 -5.53 4.72 -9.69
CA VAL A 243 -5.42 3.27 -9.43
C VAL A 243 -4.23 2.97 -8.52
N THR A 244 -3.16 3.75 -8.66
CA THR A 244 -2.03 3.76 -7.73
C THR A 244 -2.09 4.97 -6.78
N PHE A 245 -1.10 5.12 -5.89
CA PHE A 245 -1.01 6.21 -4.92
C PHE A 245 0.14 7.19 -5.25
N PRO A 246 0.04 7.98 -6.33
CA PRO A 246 1.13 8.85 -6.79
C PRO A 246 1.21 10.15 -5.98
N MET A 247 2.43 10.66 -5.81
CA MET A 247 2.68 12.04 -5.41
C MET A 247 2.48 12.97 -6.62
N LEU A 248 1.61 13.98 -6.53
CA LEU A 248 1.25 14.84 -7.66
C LEU A 248 2.39 15.78 -8.09
N GLU A 249 3.17 16.27 -7.12
CA GLU A 249 4.25 17.23 -7.34
C GLU A 249 5.63 16.56 -7.30
N GLY A 250 5.67 15.22 -7.35
CA GLY A 250 6.87 14.44 -7.08
C GLY A 250 7.39 14.61 -5.64
N LEU A 251 8.66 14.27 -5.44
CA LEU A 251 9.34 14.41 -4.15
C LEU A 251 10.62 15.24 -4.30
N PRO A 252 10.55 16.57 -4.14
CA PRO A 252 11.74 17.42 -4.20
C PRO A 252 12.71 17.09 -3.06
N MET A 253 13.91 16.63 -3.41
CA MET A 253 14.98 16.32 -2.47
C MET A 253 16.26 17.09 -2.80
N LYS A 254 16.98 17.52 -1.77
CA LYS A 254 18.37 17.95 -1.88
C LYS A 254 19.24 16.70 -1.90
N VAL A 255 20.10 16.61 -2.90
CA VAL A 255 21.00 15.47 -3.11
C VAL A 255 22.42 15.96 -2.90
N THR A 256 23.13 15.38 -1.94
CA THR A 256 24.55 15.63 -1.74
C THR A 256 25.33 14.35 -1.98
N ARG A 257 26.46 14.43 -2.68
CA ARG A 257 27.31 13.26 -2.89
C ARG A 257 27.95 12.90 -1.55
N ARG A 258 27.79 11.66 -1.10
CA ARG A 258 28.54 11.15 0.07
C ARG A 258 30.02 11.21 -0.28
N ARG A 259 30.83 11.74 0.62
CA ARG A 259 32.28 11.52 0.53
C ARG A 259 32.49 10.02 0.65
N ALA A 260 33.19 9.43 -0.32
CA ALA A 260 33.52 8.02 -0.24
C ALA A 260 34.12 7.75 1.14
N ALA A 261 33.63 6.72 1.83
CA ALA A 261 34.41 6.14 2.91
C ALA A 261 35.76 5.78 2.28
N VAL A 262 36.83 6.48 2.68
CA VAL A 262 38.18 6.10 2.30
C VAL A 262 38.46 4.80 3.05
N GLY A 263 38.47 3.68 2.32
CA GLY A 263 38.92 2.37 2.81
C GLY A 263 38.11 1.24 2.16
N LEU A 264 38.71 0.23 1.52
CA LEU A 264 40.11 -0.24 1.47
C LEU A 264 40.57 -0.48 0.03
#